data_AF-A0A072TRT5-F1
#
_entry.id   AF-A0A072TRT5-F1
#
_cell.length_a   1.000
_cell.length_b   1.000
_cell.length_c   1.000
_cell.angle_alpha   90.00
_cell.angle_beta   90.00
_cell.angle_gamma   90.00
#
_symmetry.space_group_name_H-M   'P 1'
#
loop_
_entity.id
_entity.type
_entity.pdbx_description
1 polymer ?
#
loop_
_entity_poly.entity_id
_entity_poly.type
_entity_poly.pdbx_seq_one_letter_code
_entity_poly.pdbx_strand_id
1 'polypeptide(L)'
;MRPIDYMSRFMLPFIEKVVDVLGDGHCGFRAIAEFMGLTEKNHIMIRTHLIQELKNHRDDYVEVFADEDRYNYILNGLHPPANMKGCAHLVDKWLTFPDMGHIVANYYKRCVVVLTNLEVGNSESFFPLRGPPL
;
A
#
# COMPACT_ATOMS: atom_id res chain seq x y z
N MET A 1 -21.85 -10.12 3.35
CA MET A 1 -21.41 -10.21 1.94
C MET A 1 -19.90 -10.40 1.95
N ARG A 2 -19.35 -11.32 1.16
CA ARG A 2 -17.91 -11.59 1.14
C ARG A 2 -17.23 -10.62 0.16
N PRO A 3 -15.97 -10.21 0.38
CA PRO A 3 -15.25 -9.32 -0.55
C PRO A 3 -15.24 -9.83 -2.01
N ILE A 4 -15.23 -11.15 -2.20
CA ILE A 4 -15.29 -11.81 -3.51
C ILE A 4 -16.58 -11.54 -4.28
N ASP A 5 -17.67 -11.19 -3.59
CA ASP A 5 -18.96 -10.94 -4.22
C ASP A 5 -18.98 -9.60 -4.97
N TYR A 6 -18.03 -8.69 -4.68
CA TYR A 6 -17.84 -7.40 -5.38
C TYR A 6 -16.83 -7.47 -6.53
N MET A 7 -16.10 -8.58 -6.67
CA MET A 7 -15.10 -8.73 -7.73
C MET A 7 -15.75 -9.15 -9.04
N SER A 8 -15.34 -8.51 -10.14
CA SER A 8 -15.79 -8.90 -11.48
C SER A 8 -15.51 -10.38 -11.73
N ARG A 9 -16.52 -11.11 -12.22
CA ARG A 9 -16.46 -12.57 -12.37
C ARG A 9 -15.27 -13.06 -13.20
N PHE A 10 -14.79 -12.26 -14.14
CA PHE A 10 -13.62 -12.60 -14.96
C PHE A 10 -12.32 -12.66 -14.17
N MET A 11 -12.22 -12.00 -13.00
CA MET A 11 -11.03 -12.02 -12.14
C MET A 11 -10.97 -13.27 -11.26
N LEU A 12 -12.12 -13.88 -10.98
CA LEU A 12 -12.23 -15.03 -10.06
C LEU A 12 -11.28 -16.19 -10.40
N PRO A 13 -11.07 -16.58 -11.68
CA PRO A 13 -10.13 -17.65 -12.03
C PRO A 13 -8.67 -17.32 -11.73
N PHE A 14 -8.31 -16.04 -11.58
CA PHE A 14 -6.94 -15.57 -11.32
C PHE A 14 -6.66 -15.34 -9.83
N ILE A 15 -7.65 -15.50 -8.96
CA ILE A 15 -7.50 -15.28 -7.52
C ILE A 15 -7.14 -16.61 -6.86
N GLU A 16 -5.88 -16.72 -6.43
CA GLU A 16 -5.39 -17.92 -5.72
C GLU A 16 -5.90 -17.97 -4.27
N LYS A 17 -5.96 -16.82 -3.59
CA LYS A 17 -6.31 -16.73 -2.16
C LYS A 17 -6.91 -15.37 -1.83
N VAL A 18 -7.88 -15.37 -0.93
CA VAL A 18 -8.41 -14.16 -0.27
C VAL A 18 -8.12 -14.26 1.22
N VAL A 19 -7.56 -13.20 1.80
CA VAL A 19 -7.24 -13.11 3.22
C VAL A 19 -7.96 -11.89 3.79
N ASP A 20 -8.71 -12.11 4.86
CA ASP A 20 -9.31 -11.03 5.65
C ASP A 20 -8.37 -10.73 6.82
N VAL A 21 -7.83 -9.51 6.86
CA VAL A 21 -6.89 -9.05 7.89
C VAL A 21 -7.61 -8.18 8.91
N LEU A 22 -6.99 -7.94 10.07
CA LEU A 22 -7.56 -7.03 11.05
C LEU A 22 -7.86 -5.64 10.44
N GLY A 23 -9.13 -5.23 10.49
CA GLY A 23 -9.66 -3.98 9.92
C GLY A 23 -9.38 -2.73 10.77
N ASP A 24 -8.17 -2.57 11.29
CA ASP A 24 -7.70 -1.35 11.96
C ASP A 24 -6.98 -0.42 10.96
N GLY A 25 -6.48 0.73 11.42
CA GLY A 25 -5.69 1.64 10.59
C GLY A 25 -4.34 1.11 10.11
N HIS A 26 -4.03 -0.17 10.35
CA HIS A 26 -2.89 -0.87 9.78
C HIS A 26 -3.29 -1.87 8.69
N CYS A 27 -4.57 -2.03 8.37
CA CYS A 27 -5.08 -3.06 7.46
C CYS A 27 -4.32 -3.15 6.13
N GLY A 28 -4.01 -2.03 5.48
CA GLY A 28 -3.22 -2.02 4.24
C GLY A 28 -1.81 -2.61 4.42
N PHE A 29 -1.13 -2.25 5.51
CA PHE A 29 0.19 -2.82 5.83
C PHE A 29 0.10 -4.30 6.24
N ARG A 30 -0.97 -4.70 6.94
CA ARG A 30 -1.24 -6.10 7.31
C ARG A 30 -1.49 -6.97 6.08
N ALA A 31 -2.27 -6.47 5.12
CA ALA A 31 -2.55 -7.16 3.86
C ALA A 31 -1.26 -7.41 3.06
N ILE A 32 -0.37 -6.41 2.99
CA ILE A 32 0.95 -6.59 2.35
C ILE A 32 1.79 -7.63 3.11
N ALA A 33 1.77 -7.62 4.46
CA ALA A 33 2.51 -8.61 5.24
C ALA A 33 2.06 -10.05 4.93
N GLU A 34 0.76 -10.32 4.96
CA GLU A 34 0.18 -11.62 4.62
C GLU A 34 0.50 -12.04 3.18
N PHE A 35 0.42 -11.10 2.22
CA PHE A 35 0.78 -11.36 0.82
C PHE A 35 2.25 -11.76 0.66
N MET A 36 3.14 -11.16 1.45
CA MET A 36 4.57 -11.50 1.46
C MET A 36 4.90 -12.80 2.22
N GLY A 37 3.88 -13.57 2.64
CA GLY A 37 4.06 -14.82 3.39
C GLY A 37 4.50 -14.60 4.84
N LEU A 38 4.31 -13.39 5.36
CA LEU A 38 4.55 -13.03 6.77
C LEU A 38 3.23 -13.08 7.54
N THR A 39 3.26 -12.69 8.81
CA THR A 39 2.05 -12.54 9.62
C THR A 39 1.56 -11.10 9.60
N GLU A 40 0.26 -10.86 9.76
CA GLU A 40 -0.29 -9.50 9.93
C GLU A 40 0.40 -8.68 11.04
N LYS A 41 1.03 -9.32 12.03
CA LYS A 41 1.80 -8.66 13.10
C LYS A 41 3.05 -7.94 12.58
N ASN A 42 3.51 -8.28 11.38
CA ASN A 42 4.65 -7.64 10.72
C ASN A 42 4.30 -6.30 10.04
N HIS A 43 3.09 -5.77 10.22
CA HIS A 43 2.65 -4.50 9.62
C HIS A 43 3.61 -3.31 9.87
N ILE A 44 4.27 -3.26 11.03
CA ILE A 44 5.26 -2.22 11.35
C ILE A 44 6.49 -2.34 10.45
N MET A 45 6.96 -3.57 10.21
CA MET A 45 8.09 -3.84 9.33
C MET A 45 7.77 -3.44 7.89
N ILE A 46 6.55 -3.74 7.41
CA ILE A 46 6.08 -3.31 6.09
C ILE A 46 6.14 -1.78 5.98
N ARG A 47 5.62 -1.06 6.97
CA ARG A 47 5.68 0.41 6.97
C ARG A 47 7.13 0.92 6.95
N THR A 48 8.03 0.32 7.73
CA THR A 48 9.45 0.67 7.74
C THR A 48 10.10 0.47 6.36
N HIS A 49 9.78 -0.63 5.67
CA HIS A 49 10.23 -0.88 4.31
C HIS A 49 9.80 0.23 3.34
N LEU A 50 8.54 0.67 3.41
CA LEU A 50 8.05 1.76 2.54
C LEU A 50 8.71 3.11 2.85
N ILE A 51 8.96 3.42 4.13
CA ILE A 51 9.73 4.62 4.51
C ILE A 51 11.16 4.54 3.95
N GLN A 52 11.79 3.37 4.04
CA GLN A 52 13.14 3.17 3.52
C GLN A 52 13.20 3.32 2.00
N GLU A 53 12.23 2.72 1.28
CA GLU A 53 12.08 2.89 -0.17
C GLU A 53 12.01 4.37 -0.56
N LEU A 54 11.12 5.11 0.10
CA LEU A 54 10.87 6.51 -0.18
C LEU A 54 12.12 7.37 0.05
N LYS A 55 12.85 7.12 1.15
CA LYS A 55 14.07 7.85 1.50
C LYS A 55 15.25 7.51 0.60
N ASN A 56 15.41 6.23 0.22
CA ASN A 56 16.53 5.79 -0.62
C ASN A 56 16.43 6.28 -2.06
N HIS A 57 15.22 6.60 -2.51
CA HIS A 57 14.92 7.04 -3.87
C HIS A 57 14.22 8.40 -3.88
N ARG A 58 14.62 9.29 -2.98
CA ARG A 58 13.97 10.59 -2.77
C ARG A 58 13.76 11.36 -4.08
N ASP A 59 14.82 11.50 -4.87
CA ASP A 59 14.78 12.36 -6.06
C ASP A 59 13.81 11.81 -7.12
N ASP A 60 13.78 10.48 -7.32
CA ASP A 60 12.78 9.81 -8.17
C ASP A 60 11.35 10.12 -7.70
N TYR A 61 11.10 10.04 -6.39
CA TYR A 61 9.76 10.24 -5.85
C TYR A 61 9.34 11.72 -5.83
N VAL A 62 10.27 12.66 -5.65
CA VAL A 62 9.97 14.09 -5.80
C VAL A 62 9.52 14.39 -7.22
N GLU A 63 10.16 13.78 -8.23
CA GLU A 63 9.72 13.91 -9.63
C GLU A 63 8.34 13.28 -9.86
N VAL A 64 8.12 12.05 -9.38
CA VAL A 64 6.82 11.34 -9.50
C VAL A 64 5.69 12.09 -8.80
N PHE A 65 5.97 12.72 -7.67
CA PHE A 65 5.01 13.46 -6.87
C PHE A 65 4.92 14.95 -7.24
N ALA A 66 5.58 15.37 -8.32
CA ALA A 66 5.68 16.72 -8.87
C ALA A 66 6.43 17.76 -8.01
N ASP A 67 6.44 17.63 -6.68
CA ASP A 67 7.17 18.55 -5.81
C ASP A 67 7.58 17.94 -4.44
N GLU A 68 8.44 18.70 -3.73
CA GLU A 68 8.96 18.32 -2.42
C GLU A 68 7.91 18.38 -1.30
N ASP A 69 6.90 19.26 -1.41
CA ASP A 69 5.83 19.37 -0.43
C ASP A 69 4.96 18.11 -0.43
N ARG A 70 4.65 17.57 -1.62
CA ARG A 70 3.93 16.32 -1.80
C ARG A 70 4.74 15.13 -1.32
N TYR A 71 6.03 15.08 -1.63
CA TYR A 71 6.94 14.07 -1.07
C TYR A 71 6.91 14.08 0.46
N ASN A 72 7.05 15.25 1.08
CA ASN A 72 7.06 15.39 2.54
C ASN A 72 5.70 15.03 3.15
N TYR A 73 4.58 15.36 2.50
CA TYR A 73 3.24 14.93 2.91
C TYR A 73 3.14 13.40 2.97
N ILE A 74 3.58 12.70 1.92
CA ILE A 74 3.50 11.24 1.85
C ILE A 74 4.45 10.58 2.86
N LEU A 75 5.67 11.10 2.99
CA LEU A 75 6.63 10.65 4.01
C LEU A 75 6.06 10.80 5.42
N ASN A 76 5.41 11.93 5.72
CA ASN A 76 4.74 12.17 6.99
C ASN A 76 3.54 11.24 7.21
N GLY A 77 2.81 10.87 6.16
CA GLY A 77 1.74 9.86 6.24
C GLY A 77 2.28 8.48 6.61
N LEU A 78 3.43 8.09 6.06
CA LEU A 78 4.10 6.84 6.41
C LEU A 78 4.78 6.89 7.78
N HIS A 79 5.17 8.07 8.28
CA HIS A 79 5.91 8.22 9.53
C HIS A 79 4.97 8.43 10.73
N PRO A 80 4.76 7.41 11.58
CA PRO A 80 3.92 7.56 12.76
C PRO A 80 4.65 8.35 13.86
N PRO A 81 3.90 8.93 14.82
CA PRO A 81 4.48 9.47 16.04
C PRO A 81 5.21 8.39 16.85
N ALA A 82 5.94 8.80 17.89
CA ALA A 82 6.88 7.99 18.68
C ALA A 82 6.43 6.56 19.10
N ASN A 83 5.13 6.26 19.07
CA ASN A 83 4.58 4.91 19.23
C ASN A 83 3.91 4.39 17.94
N MET A 84 4.65 3.60 17.15
CA MET A 84 4.15 2.98 15.91
C MET A 84 2.95 2.04 16.14
N LYS A 85 2.84 1.39 17.31
CA LYS A 85 1.74 0.46 17.62
C LYS A 85 0.43 1.18 17.94
N GLY A 86 0.53 2.41 18.46
CA GLY A 86 -0.64 3.17 18.92
C GLY A 86 -1.31 4.01 17.84
N CYS A 87 -0.77 4.07 16.62
CA CYS A 87 -1.22 5.03 15.60
C CYS A 87 -2.33 4.52 14.67
N ALA A 88 -2.92 3.35 14.92
CA ALA A 88 -4.01 2.81 14.11
C ALA A 88 -5.23 3.77 14.03
N HIS A 89 -5.47 4.58 15.05
CA HIS A 89 -6.56 5.55 15.08
C HIS A 89 -6.27 6.84 14.27
N LEU A 90 -5.01 7.05 13.85
CA LEU A 90 -4.59 8.25 13.11
C LEU A 90 -4.82 8.04 11.62
N VAL A 91 -5.93 8.56 11.11
CA VAL A 91 -6.35 8.41 9.71
C VAL A 91 -5.32 8.99 8.73
N ASP A 92 -4.64 10.08 9.12
CA ASP A 92 -3.55 10.68 8.35
C ASP A 92 -2.31 9.78 8.24
N LYS A 93 -2.28 8.65 8.96
CA LYS A 93 -1.22 7.65 8.90
C LYS A 93 -1.62 6.37 8.16
N TRP A 94 -2.83 6.27 7.65
CA TRP A 94 -3.28 5.06 6.96
C TRP A 94 -2.54 4.89 5.62
N LEU A 95 -2.42 3.65 5.17
CA LEU A 95 -1.91 3.37 3.83
C LEU A 95 -2.94 3.84 2.81
N THR A 96 -2.59 4.83 1.98
CA THR A 96 -3.43 5.31 0.88
C THR A 96 -2.79 4.89 -0.44
N PHE A 97 -3.53 4.17 -1.28
CA PHE A 97 -2.98 3.69 -2.54
C PHE A 97 -2.70 4.78 -3.58
N PRO A 98 -3.54 5.83 -3.75
CA PRO A 98 -3.22 6.93 -4.66
C PRO A 98 -1.83 7.54 -4.41
N ASP A 99 -1.38 7.54 -3.16
CA ASP A 99 -0.10 8.13 -2.75
C ASP A 99 1.03 7.11 -2.64
N MET A 100 0.72 5.93 -2.09
CA MET A 100 1.72 4.97 -1.64
C MET A 100 1.79 3.72 -2.52
N GLY A 101 0.91 3.58 -3.51
CA GLY A 101 0.85 2.41 -4.39
C GLY A 101 2.13 2.17 -5.17
N HIS A 102 2.72 3.21 -5.77
CA HIS A 102 4.01 3.09 -6.46
C HIS A 102 5.17 2.74 -5.50
N ILE A 103 5.11 3.19 -4.25
CA ILE A 103 6.12 2.88 -3.23
C ILE A 103 6.10 1.38 -2.92
N VAL A 104 4.89 0.81 -2.72
CA VAL A 104 4.72 -0.63 -2.51
C VAL A 104 5.19 -1.41 -3.74
N ALA A 105 4.78 -0.96 -4.93
CA ALA A 105 5.11 -1.64 -6.18
C ALA A 105 6.62 -1.69 -6.43
N ASN A 106 7.32 -0.57 -6.21
CA ASN A 106 8.77 -0.49 -6.37
C ASN A 106 9.52 -1.34 -5.35
N TYR A 107 9.20 -1.21 -4.04
CA TYR A 107 9.94 -1.93 -3.00
C TYR A 107 9.84 -3.45 -3.18
N TYR A 108 8.63 -3.96 -3.45
CA TYR A 108 8.39 -5.39 -3.60
C TYR A 108 8.55 -5.90 -5.03
N LYS A 109 8.82 -5.00 -6.00
CA LYS A 109 8.98 -5.31 -7.43
C LYS A 109 7.77 -6.09 -7.99
N ARG A 110 6.56 -5.64 -7.66
CA ARG A 110 5.30 -6.29 -8.03
C ARG A 110 4.25 -5.26 -8.43
N CYS A 111 3.37 -5.62 -9.35
CA CYS A 111 2.18 -4.82 -9.62
C CYS A 111 1.23 -4.90 -8.41
N VAL A 112 0.62 -3.78 -8.06
CA VAL A 112 -0.41 -3.70 -7.02
C VAL A 112 -1.70 -3.21 -7.64
N VAL A 113 -2.76 -3.98 -7.46
CA VAL A 113 -4.10 -3.64 -7.98
C VAL A 113 -5.02 -3.38 -6.81
N VAL A 114 -5.62 -2.20 -6.79
CA VAL A 114 -6.65 -1.80 -5.84
C VAL A 114 -7.99 -2.01 -6.49
N LEU A 115 -8.75 -2.96 -5.96
CA LEU A 115 -10.11 -3.22 -6.39
C LEU A 115 -11.06 -2.55 -5.40
N THR A 116 -11.93 -1.70 -5.93
CA THR A 116 -12.98 -1.03 -5.16
C THR A 116 -14.29 -1.11 -5.93
N ASN A 117 -15.40 -0.88 -5.25
CA ASN A 117 -16.70 -0.75 -5.90
C ASN A 117 -16.90 0.68 -6.41
N LEU A 118 -17.83 0.86 -7.36
CA LEU A 118 -18.13 2.17 -7.97
C LEU A 118 -18.69 3.19 -6.97
N GLU A 119 -19.15 2.76 -5.80
CA GLU A 119 -19.65 3.65 -4.75
C GLU A 119 -18.52 4.32 -3.96
N VAL A 120 -17.39 3.63 -3.81
CA VAL A 120 -16.23 4.10 -3.03
C VAL A 120 -15.21 4.81 -3.92
N GLY A 121 -15.01 4.36 -5.16
CA GLY A 121 -14.08 5.02 -6.08
C GLY A 121 -13.76 4.20 -7.33
N ASN A 122 -12.65 4.59 -7.99
CA ASN A 122 -12.12 3.85 -9.13
C ASN A 122 -11.09 2.82 -8.65
N SER A 123 -11.02 1.70 -9.37
CA SER A 123 -9.94 0.74 -9.20
C SER A 123 -8.66 1.29 -9.83
N GLU A 124 -7.52 1.04 -9.20
CA GLU A 124 -6.23 1.59 -9.60
C GLU A 124 -5.18 0.48 -9.71
N SER A 125 -4.16 0.68 -10.53
CA SER A 125 -3.07 -0.27 -10.71
C SER A 125 -1.73 0.46 -10.71
N PHE A 126 -0.81 -0.03 -9.90
CA PHE A 126 0.50 0.56 -9.69
C PHE A 126 1.57 -0.44 -10.13
N PHE A 127 2.38 -0.04 -11.09
CA PHE A 127 3.51 -0.83 -11.57
C PHE A 127 4.81 -0.30 -10.96
N PRO A 128 5.83 -1.17 -10.80
CA PRO A 128 7.17 -0.71 -10.50
C PRO A 128 7.64 0.28 -11.56
N LEU A 129 8.14 1.44 -11.11
CA LEU A 129 8.71 2.49 -11.94
C LEU A 129 10.15 2.17 -12.36
N ARG A 130 10.83 1.30 -11.59
CA ARG A 130 12.22 0.91 -11.82
C ARG A 130 12.34 -0.56 -12.16
N GLY A 131 13.12 -0.86 -13.20
CA GLY A 131 13.42 -2.21 -13.65
C GLY A 131 13.01 -2.45 -15.10
N PRO A 132 13.39 -3.60 -15.68
CA PRO A 132 12.89 -4.00 -16.99
C PRO A 132 11.35 -4.14 -16.94
N PRO A 133 10.64 -3.83 -18.04
CA PRO A 133 9.21 -4.12 -18.12
C PRO A 133 8.97 -5.60 -17.83
N LEU A 134 7.95 -5.89 -17.01
CA LEU A 134 7.49 -7.25 -16.72
C LEU A 134 7.07 -7.98 -17.99
#